data_AF-A0AB33A6M7-F1
#
_entry.id   AF-A0AB33A6M7-F1
#
_cell.length_a   1.000
_cell.length_b   1.000
_cell.length_c   1.000
_cell.angle_alpha   90.00
_cell.angle_beta   90.00
_cell.angle_gamma   90.00
#
_symmetry.space_group_name_H-M   'P 1'
#
loop_
_entity.id
_entity.type
_entity.pdbx_description
1 polymer ?
#
loop_
_entity_poly.entity_id
_entity_poly.type
_entity_poly.pdbx_seq_one_letter_code
_entity_poly.pdbx_strand_id
1 'polypeptide(L)'
;MAADHRPNPLVALGVPQSEIDKAIHTSAQAKAEKARVGKEMAAHAKSISPVDHGDYGAAWKVQQGKGRDDDTKVVNDNFKAHWIEDGTGGTSPTPEFAVAAKTAIAFGGTAADVINRPD
;
A
#
# COMPACT_ATOMS: atom_id res chain seq x y z
N MET A 1 10.19 -15.67 1.10
CA MET A 1 11.57 -15.36 0.66
C MET A 1 11.94 -14.03 1.28
N ALA A 2 13.01 -13.98 2.07
CA ALA A 2 13.46 -12.74 2.69
C ALA A 2 13.86 -11.76 1.57
N ALA A 3 13.30 -10.55 1.60
CA ALA A 3 13.75 -9.48 0.72
C ALA A 3 15.25 -9.30 0.93
N ASP A 4 16.02 -9.39 -0.15
CA ASP A 4 17.46 -9.17 -0.17
C ASP A 4 17.71 -7.69 0.15
N HIS A 5 17.70 -7.35 1.44
CA HIS A 5 17.90 -6.01 1.96
C HIS A 5 19.40 -5.72 1.83
N ARG A 6 19.83 -5.36 0.62
CA ARG A 6 21.15 -4.78 0.43
C ARG A 6 21.26 -3.61 1.42
N PRO A 7 22.34 -3.54 2.21
CA PRO A 7 22.52 -2.44 3.14
C PRO A 7 22.41 -1.12 2.38
N ASN A 8 21.62 -0.18 2.90
CA ASN A 8 21.48 1.13 2.29
C ASN A 8 22.88 1.74 2.08
N PRO A 9 23.28 2.10 0.84
CA PRO A 9 24.64 2.54 0.56
C PRO A 9 25.02 3.81 1.34
N LEU A 10 24.05 4.64 1.70
CA LEU A 10 24.29 5.82 2.54
C LEU A 10 24.65 5.43 3.98
N VAL A 11 24.08 4.33 4.48
CA VAL A 11 24.46 3.76 5.79
C VAL A 11 25.88 3.21 5.74
N ALA A 12 26.26 2.56 4.64
CA ALA A 12 27.64 2.09 4.43
C ALA A 12 28.66 3.25 4.38
N LEU A 13 28.23 4.46 4.04
CA LEU A 13 29.02 5.69 4.03
C LEU A 13 28.98 6.45 5.38
N GLY A 14 28.34 5.88 6.41
CA GLY A 14 28.31 6.46 7.76
C GLY A 14 27.10 7.36 8.05
N VAL A 15 26.12 7.47 7.15
CA VAL A 15 24.87 8.21 7.41
C VAL A 15 23.93 7.32 8.22
N PRO A 16 23.45 7.73 9.41
CA PRO A 16 22.51 6.92 10.17
C PRO A 16 21.20 6.71 9.42
N GLN A 17 20.64 5.49 9.44
CA GLN A 17 19.35 5.19 8.81
C GLN A 17 18.24 6.13 9.31
N SER A 18 18.25 6.50 10.60
CA SER A 18 17.30 7.44 11.19
C SER A 18 17.36 8.84 10.59
N GLU A 19 18.52 9.31 10.15
CA GLU A 19 18.64 10.60 9.46
C GLU A 19 18.12 10.52 8.03
N ILE A 20 18.35 9.40 7.35
CA ILE A 20 17.81 9.13 6.02
C ILE A 20 16.29 9.08 6.08
N ASP A 21 15.72 8.34 7.03
CA ASP A 21 14.28 8.24 7.24
C ASP A 21 13.68 9.61 7.54
N LYS A 22 14.33 10.41 8.40
CA LYS A 22 13.90 11.77 8.71
C LYS A 22 13.93 12.68 7.47
N ALA A 23 14.98 12.58 6.65
CA ALA A 23 15.12 13.38 5.43
C ALA A 23 14.04 12.99 4.40
N ILE A 24 13.77 11.69 4.23
CA ILE A 24 12.70 11.20 3.36
C ILE A 24 11.33 11.65 3.89
N HIS A 25 11.12 11.59 5.20
CA HIS A 25 9.84 11.96 5.82
C HIS A 25 9.53 13.45 5.70
N THR A 26 10.55 14.30 5.80
CA THR A 26 10.39 15.76 5.71
C THR A 26 10.46 16.30 4.29
N SER A 27 10.91 15.49 3.32
CA SER A 27 11.02 15.89 1.92
C SER A 27 9.65 16.10 1.27
N ALA A 28 9.39 17.33 0.84
CA ALA A 28 8.20 17.67 0.06
C ALA A 28 8.13 16.90 -1.27
N GLN A 29 9.29 16.63 -1.88
CA GLN A 29 9.37 15.83 -3.11
C GLN A 29 8.97 14.37 -2.86
N ALA A 30 9.47 13.76 -1.78
CA ALA A 30 9.08 12.39 -1.42
C ALA A 30 7.57 12.30 -1.12
N LYS A 31 6.99 13.31 -0.45
CA LYS A 31 5.54 13.39 -0.22
C LYS A 31 4.74 13.53 -1.51
N ALA A 32 5.16 14.41 -2.41
CA ALA A 32 4.52 14.60 -3.71
C ALA A 32 4.56 13.33 -4.55
N GLU A 33 5.71 12.63 -4.54
CA GLU A 33 5.87 11.37 -5.27
C GLU A 33 5.04 10.24 -4.66
N LYS A 34 5.01 10.10 -3.33
CA LYS A 34 4.11 9.15 -2.65
C LYS A 34 2.64 9.40 -3.04
N ALA A 35 2.22 10.66 -3.13
CA ALA A 35 0.87 11.01 -3.56
C ALA A 35 0.61 10.67 -5.04
N ARG A 36 1.60 10.88 -5.90
CA ARG A 36 1.54 10.54 -7.33
C ARG A 36 1.40 9.03 -7.52
N VAL A 37 2.31 8.26 -6.93
CA VAL A 37 2.29 6.78 -6.97
C VAL A 37 1.01 6.24 -6.33
N GLY A 38 0.56 6.80 -5.20
CA GLY A 38 -0.70 6.41 -4.57
C GLY A 38 -1.91 6.57 -5.49
N LYS A 39 -1.96 7.61 -6.33
CA LYS A 39 -3.03 7.79 -7.34
C LYS A 39 -2.96 6.72 -8.42
N GLU A 40 -1.76 6.35 -8.87
CA GLU A 40 -1.56 5.27 -9.84
C GLU A 40 -1.99 3.92 -9.25
N MET A 41 -1.64 3.64 -8.00
CA MET A 41 -2.08 2.45 -7.27
C MET A 41 -3.60 2.39 -7.14
N ALA A 42 -4.26 3.51 -6.78
CA ALA A 42 -5.72 3.56 -6.69
C ALA A 42 -6.39 3.36 -8.06
N ALA A 43 -5.82 3.91 -9.14
CA ALA A 43 -6.31 3.70 -10.50
C ALA A 43 -6.11 2.25 -10.97
N HIS A 44 -4.97 1.64 -10.63
CA HIS A 44 -4.71 0.24 -10.91
C HIS A 44 -5.70 -0.66 -10.15
N ALA A 45 -5.86 -0.45 -8.85
CA ALA A 45 -6.81 -1.18 -8.01
C ALA A 45 -8.24 -1.10 -8.57
N LYS A 46 -8.67 0.09 -9.04
CA LYS A 46 -9.93 0.28 -9.77
C LYS A 46 -10.04 -0.60 -11.01
N SER A 47 -8.99 -0.65 -11.82
CA SER A 47 -8.99 -1.39 -13.09
C SER A 47 -9.10 -2.92 -12.92
N ILE A 48 -8.62 -3.45 -11.79
CA ILE A 48 -8.65 -4.90 -11.49
C ILE A 48 -9.78 -5.27 -10.51
N SER A 49 -10.59 -4.30 -10.11
CA SER A 49 -11.70 -4.51 -9.18
C SER A 49 -12.88 -5.24 -9.85
N PRO A 50 -13.63 -6.08 -9.12
CA PRO A 50 -14.85 -6.70 -9.62
C PRO A 50 -15.87 -5.68 -10.15
N VAL A 51 -16.46 -5.97 -11.30
CA VAL A 51 -17.33 -5.05 -12.05
C VAL A 51 -18.79 -5.08 -11.60
N ASP A 52 -19.20 -6.11 -10.83
CA ASP A 52 -20.60 -6.53 -10.64
C ASP A 52 -21.55 -5.39 -10.20
N HIS A 53 -21.03 -4.36 -9.51
CA HIS A 53 -21.75 -3.10 -9.29
C HIS A 53 -20.89 -1.81 -9.39
N GLY A 54 -19.59 -1.91 -9.68
CA GLY A 54 -18.67 -0.76 -9.76
C GLY A 54 -18.36 -0.04 -8.43
N ASP A 55 -19.25 -0.11 -7.42
CA ASP A 55 -19.14 0.60 -6.14
C ASP A 55 -17.85 0.27 -5.36
N TYR A 56 -17.43 -0.99 -5.41
CA TYR A 56 -16.18 -1.41 -4.76
C TYR A 56 -14.97 -0.80 -5.45
N GLY A 57 -14.93 -0.82 -6.79
CA GLY A 57 -13.89 -0.13 -7.54
C GLY A 57 -13.87 1.38 -7.25
N ALA A 58 -15.04 2.02 -7.26
CA ALA A 58 -15.18 3.45 -7.03
C ALA A 58 -14.65 3.90 -5.65
N ALA A 59 -14.73 3.04 -4.63
CA ALA A 59 -14.30 3.34 -3.27
C ALA A 59 -12.77 3.41 -3.07
N TRP A 60 -11.97 2.96 -4.04
CA TRP A 60 -10.50 3.12 -3.97
C TRP A 60 -10.10 4.59 -3.98
N LYS A 61 -9.38 5.00 -2.94
CA LYS A 61 -8.91 6.38 -2.77
C LYS A 61 -7.55 6.44 -2.09
N VAL A 62 -6.86 7.56 -2.33
CA VAL A 62 -5.66 7.93 -1.58
C VAL A 62 -6.10 8.69 -0.34
N GLN A 63 -5.74 8.17 0.82
CA GLN A 63 -5.87 8.86 2.09
C GLN A 63 -4.49 9.37 2.50
N GLN A 64 -4.37 10.68 2.67
CA GLN A 64 -3.19 11.28 3.27
C GLN A 64 -3.49 11.51 4.75
N GLY A 65 -2.62 11.02 5.62
CA GLY A 65 -2.66 11.36 7.05
C GLY A 65 -2.57 12.88 7.27
N LYS A 66 -3.01 13.34 8.44
CA LYS A 66 -2.71 14.68 8.95
C LYS A 66 -1.82 14.54 10.19
N GLY A 67 -0.65 15.18 10.19
CA GLY A 67 0.22 15.25 11.36
C GLY A 67 1.49 14.41 11.25
N ARG A 68 2.05 13.99 12.39
CA ARG A 68 3.39 13.35 12.50
C ARG A 68 3.48 12.01 11.75
N ASP A 69 2.35 11.33 11.57
CA ASP A 69 2.18 10.02 10.93
C ASP A 69 1.79 10.16 9.45
N ASP A 70 2.50 11.02 8.70
CA ASP A 70 2.32 11.49 7.30
C ASP A 70 2.27 10.38 6.21
N ASP A 71 1.65 9.25 6.50
CA ASP A 71 1.53 8.12 5.61
C ASP A 71 0.43 8.38 4.58
N THR A 72 0.86 8.40 3.32
CA THR A 72 -0.03 8.28 2.17
C THR A 72 -0.41 6.81 2.04
N LYS A 73 -1.70 6.51 2.25
CA LYS A 73 -2.25 5.16 2.18
C LYS A 73 -3.24 5.07 1.03
N VAL A 74 -3.29 3.90 0.38
CA VAL A 74 -4.32 3.56 -0.61
C VAL A 74 -5.33 2.67 0.09
N VAL A 75 -6.57 3.14 0.19
CA VAL A 75 -7.61 2.52 1.00
C VAL A 75 -8.86 2.28 0.17
N ASN A 76 -9.63 1.27 0.58
CA ASN A 76 -10.98 0.99 0.11
C ASN A 76 -11.86 0.89 1.35
N ASP A 77 -12.86 1.76 1.48
CA ASP A 77 -13.80 1.79 2.60
C ASP A 77 -15.16 1.18 2.26
N ASN A 78 -15.26 0.46 1.15
CA ASN A 78 -16.48 -0.27 0.81
C ASN A 78 -16.67 -1.39 1.82
N PHE A 79 -17.90 -1.55 2.33
CA PHE A 79 -18.22 -2.65 3.24
C PHE A 79 -17.93 -4.02 2.63
N LYS A 80 -17.96 -4.19 1.29
CA LYS A 80 -17.60 -5.46 0.63
C LYS A 80 -16.10 -5.74 0.61
N ALA A 81 -15.25 -4.80 1.03
CA ALA A 81 -13.80 -4.97 1.01
C ALA A 81 -13.37 -6.17 1.85
N HIS A 82 -13.87 -6.37 3.07
CA HIS A 82 -13.50 -7.54 3.88
C HIS A 82 -13.77 -8.88 3.15
N TRP A 83 -14.88 -8.98 2.41
CA TRP A 83 -15.18 -10.17 1.62
C TRP A 83 -14.28 -10.37 0.40
N ILE A 84 -13.87 -9.28 -0.25
CA ILE A 84 -13.05 -9.31 -1.45
C ILE A 84 -11.56 -9.46 -1.12
N GLU A 85 -11.10 -8.85 -0.02
CA GLU A 85 -9.70 -8.88 0.41
C GLU A 85 -9.39 -10.12 1.26
N ASP A 86 -10.31 -10.53 2.14
CA ASP A 86 -10.10 -11.65 3.07
C ASP A 86 -10.74 -12.97 2.58
N GLY A 87 -11.63 -12.89 1.59
CA GLY A 87 -12.39 -14.02 1.04
C GLY A 87 -13.69 -14.30 1.82
N THR A 88 -14.61 -15.06 1.20
CA THR A 88 -15.97 -15.30 1.75
C THR A 88 -16.22 -16.74 2.22
N GLY A 89 -15.23 -17.64 2.27
CA GLY A 89 -15.55 -19.07 2.40
C GLY A 89 -14.47 -20.05 2.87
N GLY A 90 -13.36 -19.59 3.49
CA GLY A 90 -12.29 -20.47 3.96
C GLY A 90 -11.81 -20.14 5.38
N THR A 91 -11.12 -21.09 6.02
CA THR A 91 -10.43 -20.89 7.32
C THR A 91 -9.13 -20.11 7.19
N SER A 92 -8.76 -19.67 5.98
CA SER A 92 -7.52 -18.93 5.71
C SER A 92 -7.82 -17.80 4.72
N PRO A 93 -7.30 -16.58 4.97
CA PRO A 93 -7.34 -15.50 4.00
C PRO A 93 -6.74 -15.95 2.67
N THR A 94 -7.25 -15.44 1.55
CA THR A 94 -6.73 -15.74 0.20
C THR A 94 -6.13 -14.49 -0.47
N PRO A 95 -5.08 -13.93 0.14
CA PRO A 95 -4.56 -12.60 -0.21
C PRO A 95 -4.04 -12.52 -1.64
N GLU A 96 -3.58 -13.61 -2.26
CA GLU A 96 -3.17 -13.63 -3.67
C GLU A 96 -4.30 -13.25 -4.65
N PHE A 97 -5.56 -13.38 -4.25
CA PHE A 97 -6.70 -12.97 -5.05
C PHE A 97 -7.21 -11.56 -4.72
N ALA A 98 -6.83 -11.04 -3.55
CA ALA A 98 -7.17 -9.72 -3.04
C ALA A 98 -6.65 -8.60 -3.96
N VAL A 99 -7.49 -7.59 -4.19
CA VAL A 99 -7.13 -6.46 -5.06
C VAL A 99 -6.02 -5.63 -4.44
N ALA A 100 -6.02 -5.47 -3.12
CA ALA A 100 -4.96 -4.78 -2.40
C ALA A 100 -3.61 -5.47 -2.58
N ALA A 101 -3.56 -6.79 -2.49
CA ALA A 101 -2.32 -7.56 -2.63
C ALA A 101 -1.80 -7.59 -4.07
N LYS A 102 -2.70 -7.76 -5.05
CA LYS A 102 -2.34 -7.65 -6.47
C LYS A 102 -1.76 -6.26 -6.79
N THR A 103 -2.36 -5.22 -6.22
CA THR A 103 -1.86 -3.86 -6.34
C THR A 103 -0.50 -3.70 -5.66
N ALA A 104 -0.30 -4.23 -4.46
CA ALA A 104 1.00 -4.19 -3.78
C ALA A 104 2.10 -4.86 -4.63
N ILE A 105 1.83 -6.06 -5.16
CA ILE A 105 2.76 -6.80 -6.02
C ILE A 105 3.08 -6.03 -7.31
N ALA A 106 2.07 -5.43 -7.96
CA ALA A 106 2.26 -4.67 -9.18
C ALA A 106 3.18 -3.44 -9.01
N PHE A 107 3.28 -2.92 -7.78
CA PHE A 107 4.12 -1.76 -7.44
C PHE A 107 5.38 -2.15 -6.64
N GLY A 108 5.77 -3.42 -6.67
CA GLY A 108 7.03 -3.91 -6.11
C GLY A 108 7.01 -4.26 -4.62
N GLY A 109 5.83 -4.28 -4.00
CA GLY A 109 5.59 -4.79 -2.65
C GLY A 109 5.28 -6.29 -2.61
N THR A 110 4.76 -6.76 -1.48
CA THR A 110 4.35 -8.14 -1.24
C THR A 110 2.92 -8.23 -0.76
N ALA A 111 2.30 -9.40 -0.88
CA ALA A 111 0.97 -9.63 -0.30
C ALA A 111 0.98 -9.42 1.23
N ALA A 112 2.09 -9.67 1.93
CA ALA A 112 2.22 -9.47 3.37
C ALA A 112 2.05 -8.00 3.80
N ASP A 113 2.35 -7.04 2.91
CA ASP A 113 2.25 -5.61 3.20
C ASP A 113 0.80 -5.15 3.41
N VAL A 114 -0.17 -5.97 3.00
CA VAL A 114 -1.61 -5.70 3.15
C VAL A 114 -2.34 -6.70 4.04
N ILE A 115 -1.73 -7.86 4.37
CA ILE A 115 -2.32 -8.96 5.16
C ILE A 115 -2.46 -8.64 6.66
N ASN A 116 -1.85 -7.56 7.17
CA ASN A 116 -1.93 -7.19 8.58
C ASN A 116 -2.32 -5.72 8.74
N ARG A 117 -3.57 -5.37 8.40
CA ARG A 117 -4.13 -4.11 8.91
C ARG A 117 -4.52 -4.36 10.37
N PRO A 118 -3.80 -3.81 11.38
CA PRO A 118 -4.36 -3.77 12.72
C PRO A 118 -5.67 -2.96 12.65
N ASP A 119 -6.68 -3.44 13.38
CA ASP A 119 -7.97 -2.77 13.57
C ASP A 119 -7.82 -1.31 14.02
#